data_AF-A0A558FK48-F1
#
_entry.id   AF-A0A558FK48-F1
#
_cell.length_a   1.000
_cell.length_b   1.000
_cell.length_c   1.000
_cell.angle_alpha   90.00
_cell.angle_beta   90.00
_cell.angle_gamma   90.00
#
_symmetry.space_group_name_H-M   'P 1'
#
loop_
_entity.id
_entity.type
_entity.pdbx_description
1 polymer ?
#
loop_
_entity_poly.entity_id
_entity_poly.type
_entity_poly.pdbx_seq_one_letter_code
_entity_poly.pdbx_strand_id
1 'polypeptide(L)'
;MQTPTTQRPLWQTYLLFLAPMVLSNFLQSMSGTINSIYIGQMLGTQALAAVSGMFPIVFFFIALVIGLGAGAGVLIGQAWG
;
A
#
# COMPACT_ATOMS: atom_id res chain seq x y z
N MET A 1 -12.11 -45.06 -19.36
CA MET A 1 -13.52 -44.86 -19.00
C MET A 1 -13.73 -43.36 -18.84
N GLN A 2 -14.37 -42.73 -19.82
CA GLN A 2 -14.74 -41.32 -19.80
C GLN A 2 -15.98 -41.15 -18.91
N THR A 3 -15.95 -40.24 -17.95
CA THR A 3 -17.15 -39.80 -17.22
C THR A 3 -17.37 -38.31 -17.53
N PRO A 4 -18.43 -37.94 -18.27
CA PRO A 4 -18.72 -36.55 -18.58
C PRO A 4 -19.43 -35.91 -17.39
N THR A 5 -18.70 -35.19 -16.55
CA THR A 5 -19.31 -34.33 -15.52
C THR A 5 -19.58 -32.96 -16.13
N THR A 6 -20.82 -32.80 -16.60
CA THR A 6 -21.58 -31.55 -16.75
C THR A 6 -20.75 -30.28 -16.54
N GLN A 7 -20.19 -29.79 -17.64
CA GLN A 7 -19.49 -28.51 -17.70
C GLN A 7 -20.50 -27.39 -17.43
N ARG A 8 -20.75 -27.05 -16.16
CA ARG A 8 -21.36 -25.76 -15.81
C ARG A 8 -20.55 -24.69 -16.54
N PRO A 9 -21.20 -23.76 -17.27
CA PRO A 9 -20.49 -22.89 -18.19
C PRO A 9 -19.42 -22.15 -17.39
N LEU A 10 -18.15 -22.36 -17.76
CA LEU A 10 -17.00 -21.80 -17.06
C LEU A 10 -17.17 -20.30 -16.85
N TRP A 11 -17.85 -19.63 -17.78
CA TRP A 11 -18.24 -18.24 -17.73
C TRP A 11 -19.11 -17.84 -16.51
N GLN A 12 -20.01 -18.71 -16.03
CA GLN A 12 -20.76 -18.47 -14.78
C GLN A 12 -19.83 -18.52 -13.56
N THR A 13 -18.89 -19.46 -13.51
CA THR A 13 -17.90 -19.53 -12.44
C THR A 13 -16.94 -18.35 -12.49
N TYR A 14 -16.46 -17.98 -13.70
CA TYR A 14 -15.64 -16.79 -13.89
C TYR A 14 -16.39 -15.52 -13.46
N LEU A 15 -17.64 -15.31 -13.87
CA LEU A 15 -18.42 -14.16 -13.41
C LEU A 15 -18.68 -14.17 -11.90
N LEU A 16 -18.95 -15.33 -11.31
CA LEU A 16 -19.17 -15.46 -9.86
C LEU A 16 -17.88 -15.23 -9.06
N PHE A 17 -16.70 -15.45 -9.65
CA PHE A 17 -15.40 -15.10 -9.05
C PHE A 17 -14.97 -13.66 -9.35
N LEU A 18 -15.22 -13.15 -10.55
CA LEU A 18 -14.92 -11.78 -10.94
C LEU A 18 -15.83 -10.78 -10.22
N ALA A 19 -17.11 -11.09 -10.03
CA ALA A 19 -18.06 -10.20 -9.35
C ALA A 19 -17.60 -9.80 -7.94
N PRO A 20 -17.28 -10.72 -7.01
CA PRO A 20 -16.75 -10.36 -5.70
C PRO A 20 -15.36 -9.73 -5.79
N MET A 21 -14.54 -10.08 -6.78
CA MET A 21 -13.17 -9.54 -6.93
C MET A 21 -13.18 -8.08 -7.41
N VAL A 22 -14.03 -7.76 -8.38
CA VAL A 22 -14.28 -6.39 -8.86
C VAL A 22 -15.01 -5.58 -7.81
N LEU A 23 -16.01 -6.16 -7.13
CA LEU A 23 -16.70 -5.48 -6.03
C LEU A 23 -15.75 -5.21 -4.86
N SER A 24 -14.87 -6.16 -4.52
CA SER A 24 -13.84 -5.96 -3.49
C SER A 24 -12.86 -4.88 -3.91
N ASN A 25 -12.38 -4.88 -5.16
CA ASN A 25 -11.52 -3.83 -5.68
C ASN A 25 -12.20 -2.45 -5.67
N PHE A 26 -13.49 -2.40 -6.03
CA PHE A 26 -14.27 -1.17 -6.05
C PHE A 26 -14.52 -0.64 -4.64
N LEU A 27 -14.94 -1.50 -3.70
CA LEU A 27 -15.10 -1.18 -2.30
C LEU A 27 -13.76 -0.79 -1.66
N GLN A 28 -12.66 -1.42 -2.05
CA GLN A 28 -11.32 -1.09 -1.58
C GLN A 28 -10.85 0.25 -2.12
N SER A 29 -11.14 0.57 -3.39
CA SER A 29 -10.84 1.87 -3.99
C SER A 29 -11.73 2.98 -3.40
N MET A 30 -13.02 2.72 -3.15
CA MET A 30 -13.91 3.62 -2.41
C MET A 30 -13.45 3.82 -0.97
N SER A 31 -13.07 2.75 -0.26
CA SER A 31 -12.53 2.83 1.09
C SER A 31 -11.21 3.58 1.11
N GLY A 32 -10.36 3.40 0.10
CA GLY A 32 -9.12 4.16 -0.10
C GLY A 32 -9.39 5.64 -0.37
N THR A 33 -10.41 5.96 -1.16
CA THR A 33 -10.85 7.33 -1.45
C THR A 33 -11.45 7.98 -0.21
N ILE A 34 -12.31 7.28 0.53
CA ILE A 34 -12.90 7.77 1.78
C ILE A 34 -11.80 7.95 2.83
N ASN A 35 -10.87 7.01 2.98
CA ASN A 35 -9.75 7.16 3.89
C ASN A 35 -8.85 8.33 3.46
N SER A 36 -8.63 8.54 2.17
CA SER A 36 -7.85 9.68 1.65
C SER A 36 -8.58 11.01 1.80
N ILE A 37 -9.90 11.03 1.71
CA ILE A 37 -10.75 12.21 1.97
C ILE A 37 -10.83 12.47 3.48
N TYR A 38 -10.92 11.44 4.31
CA TYR A 38 -11.02 11.56 5.77
C TYR A 38 -9.69 11.97 6.38
N ILE A 39 -8.61 11.30 5.99
CA ILE A 39 -7.24 11.75 6.23
C ILE A 39 -7.08 13.13 5.61
N GLY A 40 -7.50 13.36 4.37
CA GLY A 40 -7.46 14.65 3.70
C GLY A 40 -8.44 15.72 4.19
N GLN A 41 -9.30 15.46 5.18
CA GLN A 41 -10.13 16.45 5.86
C GLN A 41 -9.59 16.71 7.26
N MET A 42 -9.04 15.68 7.91
CA MET A 42 -8.20 15.85 9.12
C MET A 42 -6.84 16.48 8.78
N LEU A 43 -6.39 16.37 7.53
CA LEU A 43 -5.20 16.98 6.92
C LEU A 43 -5.54 18.07 5.88
N GLY A 44 -6.82 18.39 5.65
CA GLY A 44 -7.27 19.16 4.50
C GLY A 44 -6.64 20.53 4.36
N THR A 45 -5.91 20.76 3.25
CA THR A 45 -5.12 21.96 2.92
C THR A 45 -4.03 22.31 3.94
N GLN A 46 -4.30 22.32 5.24
CA GLN A 46 -3.36 22.59 6.31
C GLN A 46 -2.28 21.52 6.49
N ALA A 47 -2.54 20.26 6.18
CA ALA A 47 -1.51 19.22 6.32
C ALA A 47 -1.02 18.62 5.01
N LEU A 48 -1.63 18.93 3.86
CA LEU A 48 -0.84 18.95 2.63
C LEU A 48 0.18 20.11 2.66
N ALA A 49 -0.19 21.28 3.22
CA ALA A 49 0.72 22.41 3.46
C ALA A 49 1.68 22.18 4.66
N ALA A 50 1.25 21.54 5.74
CA ALA A 50 2.16 21.14 6.81
C ALA A 50 3.08 20.02 6.34
N VAL A 51 2.60 19.06 5.53
CA VAL A 51 3.50 18.08 4.90
C VAL A 51 4.48 18.78 3.97
N SER A 52 4.10 19.76 3.14
CA SER A 52 5.08 20.46 2.29
C SER A 52 6.13 21.24 3.09
N GLY A 53 5.76 21.85 4.23
CA GLY A 53 6.71 22.50 5.14
C GLY A 53 7.51 21.55 6.04
N MET A 54 6.95 20.40 6.39
CA MET A 54 7.53 19.38 7.27
C MET A 54 8.26 18.28 6.50
N PHE A 55 8.10 18.23 5.17
CA PHE A 55 8.77 17.30 4.27
C PHE A 55 10.29 17.40 4.36
N PRO A 56 10.92 18.61 4.36
CA PRO A 56 12.37 18.72 4.57
C PRO A 56 12.80 18.24 5.95
N ILE A 57 11.98 18.48 6.99
CA ILE A 57 12.29 18.10 8.38
C ILE A 57 12.26 16.58 8.53
N VAL A 58 11.20 15.94 8.04
CA VAL A 58 11.06 14.48 8.07
C VAL A 58 12.14 13.82 7.19
N PHE A 59 12.40 14.38 6.01
CA PHE A 59 13.47 13.90 5.13
C PHE A 59 14.85 13.98 5.80
N PHE A 60 15.13 15.08 6.51
CA PHE A 60 16.38 15.22 7.27
C PHE A 60 16.51 14.14 8.36
N PHE A 61 15.45 13.91 9.15
CA PHE A 61 15.47 12.85 10.16
C PHE A 61 15.61 11.46 9.56
N ILE A 62 14.90 11.16 8.47
CA ILE A 62 15.00 9.88 7.76
C ILE A 62 16.42 9.69 7.21
N ALA A 63 16.98 10.70 6.53
CA ALA A 63 18.34 10.65 5.99
C ALA A 63 19.39 10.50 7.11
N LEU A 64 19.18 11.14 8.26
CA LEU A 64 20.06 11.01 9.43
C LEU A 64 19.99 9.62 10.04
N VAL A 65 18.78 9.06 10.23
CA VAL A 65 18.60 7.69 10.74
C VAL A 65 19.19 6.66 9.77
N ILE A 66 18.95 6.82 8.47
CA ILE A 66 19.54 5.95 7.45
C ILE A 66 21.06 6.11 7.43
N GLY A 67 21.60 7.33 7.51
CA GLY A 67 23.03 7.59 7.54
C GLY A 67 23.72 7.00 8.76
N LEU A 68 23.14 7.16 9.95
CA LEU A 68 23.63 6.56 11.18
C LEU A 68 23.50 5.03 11.16
N GLY A 69 22.38 4.50 10.67
CA GLY A 69 22.15 3.06 10.56
C GLY A 69 23.10 2.39 9.56
N ALA A 70 23.30 3.00 8.40
CA ALA A 70 24.25 2.54 7.40
C ALA A 70 25.69 2.69 7.90
N GLY A 71 26.04 3.81 8.54
CA GLY A 71 27.37 4.03 9.12
C GLY A 71 27.69 3.02 10.24
N ALA A 72 26.76 2.82 11.17
CA ALA A 72 26.88 1.80 12.21
C ALA A 72 26.93 0.39 11.62
N GLY A 73 26.10 0.11 10.61
CA GLY A 73 26.09 -1.15 9.88
C GLY A 73 27.42 -1.45 9.19
N VAL A 74 28.06 -0.44 8.58
CA VAL A 74 29.41 -0.57 8.00
C VAL A 74 30.45 -0.83 9.09
N LEU A 75 30.42 -0.11 10.21
CA LEU A 75 31.35 -0.34 11.32
C LEU A 75 31.19 -1.74 11.93
N ILE A 76 29.97 -2.21 12.10
CA ILE A 76 29.67 -3.57 12.56
C ILE A 76 30.11 -4.60 11.51
N GLY A 77 29.86 -4.33 10.23
CA GLY A 77 30.30 -5.18 9.12
C GLY A 77 31.81 -5.24 8.94
N GLN A 78 32.56 -4.19 9.33
CA GLN A 78 34.02 -4.20 9.38
C GLN A 78 34.57 -4.89 10.64
N ALA A 79 33.79 -4.96 11.72
CA ALA A 79 34.19 -5.60 12.97
C ALA A 79 33.89 -7.11 13.01
N TRP A 80 32.90 -7.57 12.23
CA TRP A 80 32.41 -8.96 12.23
C TRP A 80 32.37 -9.64 10.85
N GLY A 81 32.62 -8.89 9.77
CA GLY A 81 32.84 -9.40 8.42
C GLY A 81 34.31 -9.34 8.06
#